data_AF-A0A1G8UM62-F1
#
_entry.id   AF-A0A1G8UM62-F1
#
_cell.length_a   1.000
_cell.length_b   1.000
_cell.length_c   1.000
_cell.angle_alpha   90.00
_cell.angle_beta   90.00
_cell.angle_gamma   90.00
#
_symmetry.space_group_name_H-M   'P 1'
#
loop_
_entity.id
_entity.type
_entity.pdbx_description
1 polymer ?
#
loop_
_entity_poly.entity_id
_entity_poly.type
_entity_poly.pdbx_seq_one_letter_code
_entity_poly.pdbx_strand_id
1 'polypeptide(L)'
;MQQQDTAELAGKLNKPVLVLQGADDFQVYADKDFVQWKEVLKHNPSAEFKLYPGLNHFFVNYDGKGAGTLEEYYVPGRVSDQVITDIGAWIGRQK
;
A
#
# COMPACT_ATOMS: atom_id res chain seq x y z
N MET A 1 -6.68 -3.91 24.90
CA MET A 1 -7.00 -3.96 23.45
C MET A 1 -7.16 -5.42 23.06
N GLN A 2 -8.28 -5.82 22.47
CA GLN A 2 -8.37 -7.14 21.86
C GLN A 2 -7.49 -7.10 20.60
N GLN A 3 -6.43 -7.91 20.56
CA GLN A 3 -5.68 -8.15 19.33
C GLN A 3 -6.51 -9.15 18.50
N GLN A 4 -7.05 -8.68 17.38
CA GLN A 4 -7.60 -9.56 16.35
C GLN A 4 -6.52 -9.82 15.31
N ASP A 5 -6.43 -11.05 14.82
CA ASP A 5 -5.55 -11.39 13.70
C ASP A 5 -6.13 -10.80 12.41
N THR A 6 -5.62 -9.63 12.02
CA THR A 6 -6.08 -8.91 10.83
C THR A 6 -5.79 -9.67 9.54
N ALA A 7 -4.73 -10.48 9.50
CA ALA A 7 -4.39 -11.27 8.33
C ALA A 7 -5.39 -12.41 8.15
N GLU A 8 -5.73 -13.12 9.23
CA GLU A 8 -6.75 -14.16 9.22
C GLU A 8 -8.12 -13.61 8.77
N LEU A 9 -8.52 -12.45 9.29
CA LEU A 9 -9.78 -11.81 8.91
C LEU A 9 -9.78 -11.33 7.46
N ALA A 10 -8.68 -10.75 6.98
CA ALA A 10 -8.56 -10.30 5.60
C ALA A 10 -8.63 -11.46 4.60
N GLY A 11 -8.00 -12.60 4.91
CA GLY A 11 -8.05 -13.80 4.06
C GLY A 11 -9.46 -14.40 3.91
N LYS A 12 -10.40 -14.03 4.79
CA LYS A 12 -11.81 -14.46 4.74
C LYS A 12 -12.72 -13.46 4.02
N LEU A 13 -12.19 -12.35 3.50
CA LEU A 13 -13.00 -11.35 2.80
C LEU A 13 -13.50 -11.87 1.46
N ASN A 14 -14.81 -11.87 1.28
CA ASN A 14 -15.47 -12.13 -0.01
C ASN A 14 -15.75 -10.85 -0.82
N LYS A 15 -15.13 -9.73 -0.43
CA LYS A 15 -15.27 -8.43 -1.10
C LYS A 15 -14.03 -8.12 -1.93
N PRO A 16 -14.14 -7.27 -2.97
CA PRO A 16 -12.97 -6.72 -3.63
C PRO A 16 -12.04 -6.03 -2.64
N VAL A 17 -10.73 -6.22 -2.80
CA VAL A 17 -9.69 -5.60 -1.95
C VAL A 17 -8.65 -4.96 -2.86
N LEU A 18 -8.24 -3.73 -2.54
CA LEU A 18 -7.12 -3.06 -3.19
C LEU A 18 -6.00 -2.88 -2.17
N VAL A 19 -4.83 -3.46 -2.45
CA VAL A 19 -3.62 -3.28 -1.66
C VAL A 19 -2.65 -2.39 -2.42
N LEU A 20 -2.29 -1.26 -1.82
CA LEU A 20 -1.38 -0.25 -2.37
C LEU A 20 -0.21 -0.06 -1.43
N GLN A 21 1.02 0.02 -1.94
CA GLN A 21 2.20 0.30 -1.11
C GLN A 21 3.26 1.10 -1.89
N GLY A 22 3.92 2.04 -1.20
CA GLY A 22 5.12 2.69 -1.71
C GLY A 22 6.34 1.78 -1.54
N ALA A 23 7.16 1.63 -2.58
CA ALA A 23 8.31 0.71 -2.53
C ALA A 23 9.46 1.21 -1.65
N ASP A 24 9.52 2.51 -1.39
CA ASP A 24 10.60 3.18 -0.67
C ASP A 24 10.21 3.44 0.80
N ASP A 25 9.10 2.83 1.24
CA ASP A 25 8.66 2.87 2.63
C ASP A 25 9.66 2.12 3.54
N PHE A 26 10.31 2.86 4.43
CA PHE A 26 11.29 2.33 5.37
C PHE A 26 10.68 1.80 6.68
N GLN A 27 9.37 1.99 6.90
CA GLN A 27 8.64 1.49 8.06
C GLN A 27 7.92 0.18 7.74
N VAL A 28 7.41 0.05 6.52
CA VAL A 28 6.68 -1.11 6.00
C VAL A 28 7.34 -1.55 4.69
N TYR A 29 8.02 -2.69 4.73
CA TYR A 29 8.93 -3.10 3.67
C TYR A 29 8.19 -3.82 2.55
N ALA A 30 8.36 -3.36 1.31
CA ALA A 30 7.68 -3.93 0.16
C ALA A 30 8.07 -5.40 -0.12
N ASP A 31 9.30 -5.79 0.17
CA ASP A 31 9.78 -7.17 -0.02
C ASP A 31 9.24 -8.15 1.04
N LYS A 32 8.64 -7.65 2.14
CA LYS A 32 8.06 -8.44 3.22
C LYS A 32 6.55 -8.27 3.30
N ASP A 33 6.10 -7.07 3.61
CA ASP A 33 4.71 -6.79 3.98
C ASP A 33 3.78 -6.83 2.76
N PHE A 34 4.20 -6.28 1.62
CA PHE A 34 3.42 -6.36 0.37
C PHE A 34 3.31 -7.80 -0.13
N VAL A 35 4.41 -8.57 -0.02
CA VAL A 35 4.45 -10.00 -0.37
C VAL A 35 3.52 -10.79 0.56
N GLN A 36 3.51 -10.48 1.86
CA GLN A 36 2.62 -11.11 2.82
C GLN A 36 1.15 -10.85 2.48
N TRP A 37 0.78 -9.63 2.06
CA TRP A 37 -0.59 -9.35 1.63
C TRP A 37 -1.02 -10.18 0.41
N LYS A 38 -0.11 -10.40 -0.55
CA LYS A 38 -0.38 -11.29 -1.69
C LYS A 38 -0.67 -12.72 -1.25
N GLU A 39 0.07 -13.22 -0.27
CA GLU A 39 -0.13 -14.56 0.28
C GLU A 39 -1.46 -14.65 1.06
N VAL A 40 -1.75 -13.68 1.92
CA VAL A 40 -3.00 -13.64 2.72
C VAL A 40 -4.25 -13.61 1.83
N LEU A 41 -4.20 -12.84 0.74
CA LEU A 41 -5.34 -12.63 -0.15
C LEU A 41 -5.30 -13.51 -1.40
N LYS A 42 -4.41 -14.52 -1.48
CA LYS A 42 -4.22 -15.38 -2.68
C LYS A 42 -5.48 -16.10 -3.14
N HIS A 43 -6.45 -16.30 -2.23
CA HIS A 43 -7.72 -16.97 -2.52
C HIS A 43 -8.86 -15.99 -2.86
N ASN A 44 -8.61 -14.68 -2.83
CA ASN A 44 -9.56 -13.66 -3.26
C ASN A 44 -9.28 -13.25 -4.71
N PRO A 45 -10.03 -13.76 -5.70
CA PRO A 45 -9.79 -13.45 -7.12
C PRO A 45 -10.08 -11.98 -7.48
N SER A 46 -10.75 -11.23 -6.58
CA SER A 46 -11.06 -9.82 -6.73
C SER A 46 -10.07 -8.90 -5.99
N ALA A 47 -8.98 -9.46 -5.45
CA ALA A 47 -7.91 -8.68 -4.85
C ALA A 47 -6.96 -8.13 -5.93
N GLU A 48 -6.69 -6.83 -5.87
CA GLU A 48 -5.72 -6.14 -6.72
C GLU A 48 -4.56 -5.59 -5.90
N PHE A 49 -3.35 -5.63 -6.45
CA PHE A 49 -2.12 -5.22 -5.76
C PHE A 49 -1.33 -4.27 -6.63
N LYS A 50 -0.96 -3.10 -6.09
CA LYS A 50 -0.07 -2.16 -6.76
C LYS A 50 1.06 -1.71 -5.84
N LEU A 51 2.28 -1.85 -6.34
CA LEU A 51 3.49 -1.34 -5.72
C LEU A 51 3.99 -0.15 -6.53
N TYR A 52 4.32 0.95 -5.86
CA TYR A 52 4.74 2.19 -6.51
C TYR A 52 6.22 2.47 -6.20
N PRO A 53 7.13 2.26 -7.17
CA PRO A 53 8.55 2.59 -7.02
C PRO A 53 8.76 4.08 -6.74
N GLY A 54 9.70 4.42 -5.85
CA GLY A 54 10.04 5.81 -5.54
C GLY A 54 9.04 6.52 -4.63
N LEU A 55 8.01 5.82 -4.13
CA LEU A 55 7.06 6.39 -3.19
C LEU A 55 7.32 5.86 -1.78
N ASN A 56 7.29 6.76 -0.81
CA ASN A 56 7.44 6.42 0.60
C ASN A 56 6.11 5.99 1.27
N HIS A 57 6.13 5.91 2.61
CA HIS A 57 5.00 5.55 3.44
C HIS A 57 3.72 6.37 3.18
N PHE A 58 3.86 7.64 2.77
CA PHE A 58 2.73 8.54 2.51
C PHE A 58 2.33 8.58 1.03
N PHE A 59 2.87 7.68 0.20
CA PHE A 59 2.75 7.74 -1.26
C PHE A 59 3.30 9.05 -1.87
N VAL A 60 4.29 9.65 -1.21
CA VAL A 60 4.99 10.84 -1.67
C VAL A 60 6.33 10.42 -2.24
N ASN A 61 6.73 11.01 -3.37
CA ASN A 61 8.06 10.83 -3.91
C ASN A 61 9.05 11.75 -3.18
N TYR A 62 10.15 11.17 -2.69
CA TYR A 62 11.25 11.91 -2.10
C TYR A 62 12.58 11.21 -2.36
N ASP A 63 13.51 11.90 -3.01
CA ASP A 63 14.85 11.42 -3.37
C ASP A 63 15.96 12.29 -2.74
N GLY A 64 15.60 13.10 -1.74
CA GLY A 64 16.51 14.01 -1.05
C GLY A 64 17.45 13.31 -0.05
N LYS A 65 18.27 14.11 0.63
CA LYS A 65 19.31 13.59 1.56
C LYS A 65 18.79 12.77 2.75
N GLY A 66 17.50 12.88 3.06
CA GLY A 66 16.85 12.14 4.16
C GLY A 66 16.03 10.95 3.68
N ALA A 67 16.25 10.45 2.46
CA ALA A 67 15.43 9.39 1.90
C ALA A 67 15.61 8.11 2.73
N GLY A 68 14.50 7.48 3.11
CA GLY A 68 14.49 6.32 3.98
C GLY A 68 14.70 6.64 5.47
N THR A 69 14.51 7.90 5.88
CA THR A 69 14.60 8.33 7.28
C THR A 69 13.44 9.26 7.65
N LEU A 70 13.24 9.55 8.94
CA LEU A 70 12.13 10.42 9.40
C LEU A 70 12.18 11.83 8.80
N GLU A 71 13.36 12.26 8.36
CA GLU A 71 13.62 13.55 7.74
C GLU A 71 12.79 13.79 6.47
N GLU A 72 12.50 12.74 5.69
CA GLU A 72 11.67 12.87 4.49
C GLU A 72 10.24 13.30 4.79
N TYR A 73 9.73 13.04 5.99
CA TYR A 73 8.36 13.40 6.40
C TYR A 73 8.19 14.88 6.71
N TYR A 74 9.30 15.60 6.97
CA TYR A 74 9.25 17.04 7.20
C TYR A 74 9.26 17.86 5.90
N VAL A 75 9.45 17.21 4.76
CA VAL A 75 9.41 17.86 3.45
C VAL A 75 7.97 17.81 2.92
N PRO A 76 7.34 18.97 2.63
CA PRO A 76 6.00 18.97 2.06
C PRO A 76 5.96 18.23 0.73
N GLY A 77 5.01 17.30 0.60
CA GLY A 77 4.79 16.55 -0.62
C GLY A 77 3.31 16.30 -0.86
N ARG A 78 2.97 15.97 -2.11
CA ARG A 78 1.62 15.57 -2.50
C ARG A 78 1.60 14.07 -2.70
N VAL A 79 0.53 13.43 -2.26
CA VAL A 79 0.23 12.05 -2.65
C VAL A 79 0.29 11.95 -4.17
N SER A 80 0.97 10.94 -4.69
CA SER A 80 1.13 10.72 -6.13
C SER A 80 -0.23 10.73 -6.84
N ASP A 81 -0.34 11.53 -7.92
CA ASP A 81 -1.54 11.59 -8.75
C ASP A 81 -1.89 10.21 -9.35
N GLN A 82 -0.87 9.37 -9.60
CA GLN A 82 -1.06 8.00 -10.08
C GLN A 82 -1.80 7.15 -9.04
N VAL A 83 -1.46 7.29 -7.75
CA VAL A 83 -2.12 6.56 -6.65
C VAL A 83 -3.59 6.99 -6.56
N ILE A 84 -3.86 8.30 -6.60
CA ILE A 84 -5.22 8.84 -6.58
C ILE A 84 -6.04 8.32 -7.77
N THR A 85 -5.45 8.39 -8.97
CA THR A 85 -6.08 7.92 -10.21
C THR A 85 -6.40 6.43 -10.14
N ASP A 86 -5.48 5.61 -9.63
CA ASP A 86 -5.64 4.17 -9.51
C ASP A 86 -6.73 3.78 -8.51
N ILE A 87 -6.82 4.48 -7.38
CA ILE A 87 -7.93 4.31 -6.42
C ILE A 87 -9.25 4.65 -7.10
N GLY A 88 -9.36 5.80 -7.75
CA GLY A 88 -10.59 6.23 -8.42
C GLY A 88 -11.02 5.25 -9.52
N ALA A 89 -10.07 4.81 -10.33
CA ALA A 89 -10.32 3.81 -11.37
C ALA A 89 -10.74 2.46 -10.77
N TRP A 90 -10.12 2.03 -9.67
CA TRP A 90 -10.51 0.79 -8.98
C TRP A 90 -11.93 0.88 -8.45
N ILE A 91 -12.28 1.96 -7.73
CA ILE A 91 -13.65 2.19 -7.23
C ILE A 91 -14.65 2.19 -8.39
N GLY A 92 -14.35 2.87 -9.50
CA GLY A 92 -15.25 2.94 -10.67
C GLY A 92 -15.47 1.61 -11.39
N ARG A 93 -14.62 0.60 -11.17
CA ARG A 93 -14.82 -0.77 -11.69
C ARG A 93 -15.66 -1.66 -10.78
N GLN A 94 -15.87 -1.27 -9.51
CA GLN A 94 -16.68 -2.05 -8.58
C GLN A 94 -18.16 -1.91 -8.97
N LYS A 95 -18.90 -3.03 -8.95
CA LYS A 95 -20.32 -3.09 -9.31
C LYS A 95 -21.19 -3.29 -8.07
#